data_AF-A0A1Z9PHN8-F1
#
_entry.id   AF-A0A1Z9PHN8-F1
#
_cell.length_a   1.000
_cell.length_b   1.000
_cell.length_c   1.000
_cell.angle_alpha   90.00
_cell.angle_beta   90.00
_cell.angle_gamma   90.00
#
_symmetry.space_group_name_H-M   'P 1'
#
loop_
_entity.id
_entity.type
_entity.pdbx_description
1 polymer ?
#
loop_
_entity_poly.entity_id
_entity_poly.type
_entity_poly.pdbx_seq_one_letter_code
_entity_poly.pdbx_strand_id
1 'polypeptide(L)' 'MNDLLLDEYWNGRQLYQGSKGGKYYVSDAGNKMYVRENLKSRNQKTEVRPKRKFIPKRGAFYRSLMNQKQL' A
#
# COMPACT_ATOMS: atom_id res chain seq x y z
N MET A 1 -11.72 12.20 -23.91
CA MET A 1 -11.37 11.99 -22.50
C MET A 1 -12.56 12.45 -21.70
N ASN A 2 -13.38 11.51 -21.21
CA ASN A 2 -14.68 11.84 -20.64
C ASN A 2 -14.59 11.55 -19.13
N ASP A 3 -14.24 12.57 -18.35
CA ASP A 3 -14.40 12.51 -16.90
C ASP A 3 -15.89 12.74 -16.60
N LEU A 4 -16.48 11.90 -15.75
CA LEU A 4 -17.90 11.98 -15.44
C LEU A 4 -18.09 12.93 -14.25
N LEU A 5 -19.00 13.88 -14.38
CA LEU A 5 -19.43 14.72 -13.26
C LEU A 5 -20.33 13.84 -12.37
N LEU A 6 -19.98 13.72 -11.09
CA LEU A 6 -20.77 13.00 -10.10
C LEU A 6 -21.65 14.01 -9.37
N ASP A 7 -22.92 13.71 -9.10
CA ASP A 7 -23.80 14.58 -8.28
C ASP A 7 -23.45 14.57 -6.78
N GLU A 8 -22.22 14.17 -6.46
CA GLU A 8 -21.69 14.03 -5.11
C GLU A 8 -20.71 15.18 -4.83
N TYR A 9 -20.73 15.68 -3.59
CA TYR A 9 -19.86 16.75 -3.15
C TYR A 9 -18.98 16.27 -2.00
N TRP A 10 -17.71 16.66 -2.02
CA TRP A 10 -16.78 16.44 -0.91
C TRP A 10 -16.42 17.78 -0.28
N ASN A 11 -16.80 17.98 0.98
CA ASN A 11 -16.60 19.24 1.71
C ASN A 11 -17.06 20.47 0.92
N GLY A 12 -18.24 20.38 0.28
CA GLY A 12 -18.83 21.47 -0.51
C GLY A 12 -18.23 21.65 -1.92
N ARG A 13 -17.34 20.77 -2.36
CA ARG A 13 -16.72 20.81 -3.69
C ARG A 13 -17.24 19.68 -4.58
N GLN A 14 -17.48 19.98 -5.86
CA GLN A 14 -17.94 19.01 -6.84
C GLN A 14 -16.93 17.86 -6.98
N LEU A 15 -17.43 16.62 -6.97
CA LEU A 15 -16.64 15.44 -7.32
C LEU A 15 -16.78 15.07 -8.81
N TYR A 16 -15.68 14.55 -9.33
CA TYR A 16 -15.56 14.01 -10.67
C TYR A 16 -15.01 12.59 -10.59
N GLN A 17 -15.50 11.71 -11.45
CA GLN A 17 -14.95 10.39 -11.64
C GLN A 17 -13.99 10.41 -12.82
N GLY A 18 -12.73 10.10 -12.56
CA GLY A 18 -11.74 9.92 -13.62
C GLY A 18 -11.93 8.60 -14.36
N SER A 19 -11.33 8.51 -15.54
CA SER A 19 -11.37 7.31 -16.42
C SER A 19 -10.98 5.98 -15.75
N LYS A 20 -10.20 6.02 -14.66
CA LYS A 20 -9.78 4.84 -13.89
C LYS A 20 -10.70 4.51 -12.70
N GLY A 21 -11.88 5.13 -12.62
CA GLY A 21 -12.87 4.90 -11.56
C GLY A 21 -12.58 5.60 -10.23
N GLY A 22 -11.50 6.38 -10.13
CA GLY A 22 -11.19 7.17 -8.94
C GLY A 22 -11.96 8.48 -8.88
N LYS A 23 -12.50 8.83 -7.71
CA LYS A 23 -13.17 10.12 -7.46
C LYS A 23 -12.14 11.20 -7.09
N TYR A 24 -12.31 12.40 -7.61
CA TYR A 24 -11.46 13.54 -7.30
C TYR A 24 -12.25 14.86 -7.31
N TYR A 25 -11.77 15.87 -6.60
CA TYR A 25 -12.23 17.25 -6.73
C TYR A 25 -11.11 18.13 -7.27
N VAL A 26 -11.46 19.29 -7.81
CA VAL A 26 -10.47 20.30 -8.23
C VAL A 26 -10.25 21.28 -7.08
N SER A 27 -9.00 21.41 -6.64
CA SER A 27 -8.59 22.40 -5.65
C SER A 27 -8.65 23.82 -6.23
N ASP A 28 -8.63 24.85 -5.39
CA ASP A 28 -8.74 26.25 -5.86
C ASP A 28 -7.54 26.66 -6.73
N ALA A 29 -6.41 25.96 -6.58
CA ALA A 29 -5.22 26.10 -7.43
C ALA A 29 -5.30 25.33 -8.76
N GLY A 30 -6.43 24.69 -9.08
CA GLY A 30 -6.65 23.92 -10.31
C GLY A 30 -6.11 22.48 -10.29
N ASN A 31 -5.56 22.01 -9.17
CA ASN A 31 -5.01 20.65 -9.07
C ASN A 31 -6.09 19.60 -8.78
N LYS A 32 -5.99 18.41 -9.41
CA LYS A 32 -6.88 17.26 -9.16
C LYS A 32 -6.50 16.54 -7.85
N MET A 33 -7.39 16.58 -6.87
CA MET A 33 -7.21 15.97 -5.56
C MET A 33 -8.12 14.74 -5.42
N TYR A 34 -7.52 13.55 -5.42
CA TYR A 34 -8.27 12.30 -5.33
C TYR A 34 -8.80 12.08 -3.91
N VAL A 35 -10.11 11.87 -3.80
CA VAL A 35 -10.74 11.52 -2.54
C VAL A 35 -10.59 10.02 -2.34
N ARG A 36 -9.95 9.65 -1.24
CA ARG A 36 -9.87 8.27 -0.80
C ARG A 36 -10.81 8.14 0.39
N GLU A 37 -11.92 7.43 0.20
CA GLU A 37 -13.00 7.36 1.18
C GLU A 37 -12.58 6.76 2.52
N ASN A 38 -11.47 6.01 2.57
CA ASN A 38 -10.94 5.47 3.81
C ASN A 38 -9.40 5.43 3.84
N LEU A 39 -8.79 6.45 4.43
CA LEU A 39 -7.44 6.38 4.99
C LEU A 39 -7.46 6.68 6.49
N LYS A 40 -8.44 6.13 7.23
CA LYS A 40 -8.42 6.07 8.71
C LYS A 40 -7.38 5.06 9.25
N SER A 41 -6.27 4.86 8.54
CA SER A 41 -5.15 4.03 8.99
C SER A 41 -3.79 4.51 8.47
N ARG A 42 -3.63 5.79 8.12
CA ARG A 42 -2.28 6.37 7.88
C ARG A 42 -1.67 6.93 9.17
N ASN A 43 -1.70 6.14 10.23
CA ASN A 43 -0.87 6.28 11.42
C ASN A 43 -1.00 5.00 12.24
N GLN A 44 -0.08 4.05 12.08
CA GLN A 44 0.58 3.35 13.20
C GLN A 44 1.95 2.85 12.72
N LYS A 45 2.99 3.62 13.02
CA LYS A 45 4.26 3.08 13.56
C LYS A 45 3.80 2.21 14.76
N THR A 46 4.04 0.91 14.89
CA THR A 46 5.30 0.15 14.89
C THR A 46 4.94 -1.32 15.05
N GLU A 47 5.35 -2.21 14.16
CA GLU A 47 5.74 -3.58 14.53
C GLU A 47 6.82 -4.01 13.52
N VAL A 48 7.98 -4.42 14.03
CA VAL A 48 9.03 -5.01 13.20
C VAL A 48 8.42 -6.23 12.53
N ARG A 49 8.04 -6.12 11.24
CA ARG A 49 7.71 -7.30 10.45
C ARG A 49 8.90 -8.25 10.62
N PRO A 50 8.73 -9.48 11.15
CA PRO A 50 9.85 -10.38 11.30
C PRO A 50 10.49 -10.52 9.92
N LYS A 51 11.76 -10.12 9.81
CA LYS A 51 12.50 -10.23 8.55
C LYS A 51 12.38 -11.69 8.13
N ARG A 52 11.83 -11.90 6.92
CA ARG A 52 11.69 -13.15 6.15
C ARG A 52 12.03 -14.42 6.96
N LYS A 53 11.05 -15.33 7.11
CA LYS A 53 11.23 -16.66 7.71
C LYS A 53 12.58 -17.24 7.27
N PHE A 54 13.43 -17.63 8.23
CA PHE A 54 14.72 -18.23 7.93
C PHE A 54 14.50 -19.50 7.12
N ILE A 55 14.97 -19.52 5.88
CA ILE A 55 14.93 -20.69 5.01
C ILE A 55 16.37 -21.17 4.87
N PRO A 56 16.75 -22.30 5.50
CA PRO A 56 18.10 -22.82 5.36
C PRO A 56 18.36 -23.17 3.89
N LYS A 57 19.57 -22.86 3.41
CA LYS A 57 20.00 -23.32 2.08
C LYS A 57 19.98 -24.85 2.04
N ARG A 58 19.59 -25.45 0.91
CA ARG A 58 19.66 -26.91 0.73
C ARG A 58 21.06 -27.42 1.10
N GLY A 59 21.11 -28.44 1.94
CA GLY A 59 22.37 -28.99 2.47
C GLY A 59 22.97 -28.27 3.67
N ALA A 60 22.38 -27.18 4.18
CA ALA A 60 22.85 -26.53 5.41
C ALA A 60 22.80 -27.47 6.62
N PHE A 61 21.75 -28.29 6.70
CA PHE A 61 21.61 -29.31 7.73
C PHE A 61 22.70 -30.39 7.64
N TYR A 62 22.97 -30.91 6.44
CA TYR A 62 24.03 -31.90 6.21
C TYR A 62 25.42 -31.38 6.58
N ARG A 63 25.73 -30.11 6.28
CA ARG A 63 26.99 -29.48 6.69
C ARG A 63 27.13 -29.41 8.21
N SER A 64 26.06 -29.05 8.92
CA SER A 64 26.06 -29.01 10.38
C SER A 64 26.36 -30.36 11.00
N LEU A 65 25.78 -31.44 10.46
CA LEU A 65 26.00 -32.80 10.96
C LEU A 65 27.42 -33.31 10.70
N MET A 66 28.02 -32.97 9.55
CA MET A 66 29.38 -33.41 9.25
C MET A 66 30.43 -32.75 10.15
N ASN A 67 30.23 -31.49 10.52
CA ASN A 67 31.15 -30.78 11.43
C ASN A 67 31.12 -31.33 12.86
N GLN A 68 30.00 -31.89 13.32
CA GLN A 68 29.90 -32.50 14.65
C GLN A 68 30.66 -33.83 14.76
N LYS A 69 30.85 -34.54 13.66
CA LYS A 69 31.54 -35.84 13.62
C LYS A 69 33.07 -35.73 13.58
N GLN A 70 33.61 -34.52 13.50
CA GLN A 70 35.05 -34.25 13.43
C GLN A 70 35.64 -33.80 14.79
N LEU A 71 34.81 -33.81 15.85
CA LEU A 71 35.20 -33.67 17.25
C LEU A 71 35.28 -35.07 17.89
#